data_AF-A0A1F9C141-F1
#
_entry.id   AF-A0A1F9C141-F1
#
_cell.length_a   1.000
_cell.length_b   1.000
_cell.length_c   1.000
_cell.angle_alpha   90.00
_cell.angle_beta   90.00
_cell.angle_gamma   90.00
#
_symmetry.space_group_name_H-M   'P 1'
#
loop_
_entity.id
_entity.type
_entity.pdbx_description
1 polymer ?
#
loop_
_entity_poly.entity_id
_entity_poly.type
_entity_poly.pdbx_seq_one_letter_code
_entity_poly.pdbx_strand_id
1 'polypeptide(L)'
;MATVVFTVQSGRDPVRVSSPVTGTVRDLSALGMSVVTPKIAPNGIHIMYDTLMTTRNRVDATVFVEGDPPVRVSGKVVWFRGAEEPKGSYIFGMQFDQPTAEFEEGLDLR
;
A
#
# COMPACT_ATOMS: atom_id res chain seq x y z
N MET A 1 -7.37 -3.49 -14.42
CA MET A 1 -6.13 -3.26 -13.61
C MET A 1 -6.30 -2.06 -12.69
N ALA A 2 -6.16 -2.24 -11.37
CA ALA A 2 -6.35 -1.16 -10.39
C ALA A 2 -5.02 -0.42 -10.08
N THR A 3 -5.10 0.90 -9.91
CA THR A 3 -3.94 1.72 -9.51
C THR A 3 -4.12 2.22 -8.09
N VAL A 4 -3.01 2.57 -7.45
CA VAL A 4 -3.03 3.11 -6.09
C VAL A 4 -2.08 4.28 -5.99
N VAL A 5 -2.54 5.35 -5.34
CA VAL A 5 -1.70 6.47 -4.93
C VAL A 5 -1.59 6.42 -3.42
N PHE A 6 -0.38 6.30 -2.88
CA PHE A 6 -0.16 6.17 -1.45
C PHE A 6 0.92 7.10 -0.92
N THR A 7 0.81 7.45 0.36
CA THR A 7 1.85 8.12 1.15
C THR A 7 2.29 7.21 2.29
N VAL A 8 3.51 7.43 2.77
CA VAL A 8 4.05 6.74 3.95
C VAL A 8 4.23 7.77 5.07
N GLN A 9 3.56 7.54 6.18
CA GLN A 9 3.76 8.30 7.41
C GLN A 9 4.72 7.54 8.32
N SER A 10 5.73 8.24 8.82
CA SER A 10 6.71 7.67 9.74
C SER A 10 6.07 7.34 11.10
N GLY A 11 6.23 6.11 11.57
CA GLY A 11 5.80 5.70 12.91
C GLY A 11 6.67 6.26 14.03
N ARG A 12 7.91 6.71 13.72
CA ARG A 12 8.81 7.37 14.67
C ARG A 12 8.52 8.87 14.81
N ASP A 13 8.03 9.48 13.74
CA ASP A 13 7.75 10.92 13.65
C ASP A 13 6.49 11.12 12.78
N PRO A 14 5.29 11.14 13.39
CA PRO A 14 4.03 11.20 12.66
C PRO A 14 3.84 12.47 11.82
N VAL A 15 4.62 13.52 12.08
CA VAL A 15 4.56 14.76 11.29
C VAL A 15 5.24 14.60 9.93
N ARG A 16 6.10 13.57 9.79
CA ARG A 16 6.84 13.29 8.58
C ARG A 16 6.06 12.32 7.68
N VAL A 17 5.53 12.86 6.59
CA VAL A 17 4.80 12.15 5.54
C VAL A 17 5.56 12.23 4.22
N SER A 18 5.61 11.14 3.47
CA SER A 18 6.26 11.12 2.16
C SER A 18 5.46 11.87 1.10
N SER A 19 6.12 12.22 0.00
CA SER A 19 5.42 12.57 -1.24
C SER A 19 4.59 11.36 -1.72
N PRO A 20 3.48 11.59 -2.44
CA PRO A 20 2.68 10.52 -3.01
C PRO A 20 3.48 9.64 -3.98
N VAL A 21 3.20 8.35 -3.97
CA VAL A 21 3.77 7.35 -4.87
C VAL A 21 2.64 6.63 -5.59
N THR A 22 2.77 6.50 -6.90
CA THR A 22 1.87 5.67 -7.70
C THR A 22 2.39 4.24 -7.74
N GLY A 23 1.50 3.28 -7.53
CA GLY A 23 1.74 1.86 -7.68
C GLY A 23 0.58 1.16 -8.37
N THR A 24 0.75 -0.13 -8.60
CA THR A 24 -0.27 -1.00 -9.19
C THR A 24 -0.75 -1.97 -8.12
N VAL A 25 -2.07 -2.05 -7.94
CA VAL A 25 -2.66 -3.06 -7.07
C VAL A 25 -2.59 -4.40 -7.79
N ARG A 26 -1.99 -5.39 -7.14
CA ARG A 26 -1.87 -6.74 -7.68
C ARG A 26 -2.93 -7.67 -7.10
N ASP A 27 -3.11 -7.64 -5.78
CA ASP A 27 -4.13 -8.40 -5.07
C ASP A 27 -4.94 -7.45 -4.20
N LEU A 28 -6.26 -7.63 -4.11
CA LEU A 28 -7.16 -6.78 -3.33
C LEU A 28 -8.22 -7.63 -2.63
N SER A 29 -8.52 -7.27 -1.39
CA SER A 29 -9.55 -7.88 -0.58
C SER A 29 -10.11 -6.86 0.41
N ALA A 30 -11.22 -7.18 1.07
CA ALA A 30 -11.74 -6.37 2.16
C ALA A 30 -10.74 -6.13 3.31
N LEU A 31 -9.76 -7.01 3.52
CA LEU A 31 -8.82 -6.95 4.65
C LEU A 31 -7.48 -6.27 4.32
N GLY A 32 -7.18 -6.12 3.03
CA GLY A 32 -5.87 -5.65 2.61
C GLY A 32 -5.63 -5.78 1.12
N MET A 33 -4.45 -5.33 0.71
CA MET A 33 -4.00 -5.35 -0.68
C MET A 33 -2.51 -5.63 -0.79
N SER A 34 -2.08 -6.09 -1.96
CA SER A 34 -0.69 -6.11 -2.37
C SER A 34 -0.45 -5.06 -3.46
N VAL A 35 0.65 -4.31 -3.34
CA VAL A 35 0.97 -3.18 -4.22
C VAL A 35 2.36 -3.37 -4.79
N VAL A 36 2.45 -3.33 -6.12
CA VAL A 36 3.71 -3.25 -6.86
C VAL A 36 4.09 -1.78 -6.99
N THR A 37 5.33 -1.44 -6.63
CA THR A 37 5.83 -0.07 -6.64
C THR A 37 7.29 0.00 -7.06
N PRO A 38 7.70 1.04 -7.82
CA PRO A 38 9.11 1.27 -8.12
C PRO A 38 9.91 1.77 -6.91
N LYS A 39 9.27 2.20 -5.82
CA LYS A 39 9.94 2.89 -4.71
C LYS A 39 9.50 2.37 -3.34
N ILE A 40 10.43 1.77 -2.61
CA ILE A 40 10.19 1.28 -1.24
C ILE A 40 10.60 2.25 -0.12
N ALA A 41 11.19 3.39 -0.46
CA ALA A 41 11.57 4.43 0.49
C ALA A 41 11.27 5.85 -0.04
N PRO A 42 9.99 6.24 -0.16
CA PRO A 42 9.63 7.60 -0.57
C PRO A 42 10.14 8.64 0.44
N ASN A 43 10.87 9.64 -0.06
CA ASN A 43 11.52 10.69 0.74
C ASN A 43 12.38 10.15 1.89
N GLY A 44 12.98 8.97 1.70
CA GLY A 44 13.81 8.29 2.70
C GLY A 44 13.01 7.65 3.85
N ILE A 45 11.68 7.61 3.76
CA ILE A 45 10.80 6.89 4.69
C ILE A 45 10.55 5.50 4.11
N HIS A 46 11.15 4.46 4.68
CA HIS A 46 10.93 3.10 4.19
C HIS A 46 9.47 2.70 4.40
N ILE A 47 8.84 2.05 3.41
CA ILE A 47 7.46 1.55 3.51
C ILE A 47 7.32 0.59 4.70
N MET A 48 8.36 -0.23 4.97
CA MET A 48 8.46 -1.04 6.18
C MET A 48 9.72 -0.67 6.95
N TYR A 49 9.59 -0.40 8.25
CA TYR A 49 10.72 -0.17 9.15
C TYR A 49 10.85 -1.38 10.10
N ASP A 50 12.02 -2.02 10.03
CA ASP A 50 12.59 -3.09 10.89
C ASP A 50 11.64 -4.20 11.42
N THR A 51 12.04 -5.43 11.15
CA THR A 51 11.63 -6.70 11.79
C THR A 51 11.47 -6.66 13.32
N LEU A 52 12.05 -5.69 14.02
CA LEU A 52 11.96 -5.49 15.46
C LEU A 52 10.66 -4.79 15.96
N MET A 53 9.71 -4.44 15.07
CA MET A 53 8.29 -4.18 15.38
C MET A 53 7.95 -3.05 16.40
N THR A 54 8.91 -2.25 16.87
CA THR A 54 8.63 -1.19 17.87
C THR A 54 7.90 0.02 17.29
N THR A 55 8.10 0.34 16.01
CA THR A 55 7.40 1.43 15.32
C THR A 55 7.06 1.02 13.90
N ARG A 56 5.75 0.94 13.57
CA ARG A 56 5.27 0.64 12.23
C ARG A 56 4.90 1.92 11.49
N ASN A 57 5.36 2.06 10.26
CA ASN A 57 4.93 3.14 9.38
C ASN A 57 3.48 2.89 8.92
N ARG A 58 2.73 3.97 8.78
CA ARG A 58 1.35 3.93 8.28
C ARG A 58 1.36 4.24 6.79
N VAL A 59 0.53 3.53 6.05
CA VAL A 59 0.26 3.81 4.65
C VAL A 59 -1.16 4.34 4.55
N ASP A 60 -1.31 5.51 3.95
CA ASP A 60 -2.60 6.07 3.55
C ASP A 60 -2.65 6.03 2.02
N ALA A 61 -3.70 5.43 1.49
CA ALA A 61 -3.80 5.11 0.07
C ALA A 61 -5.18 5.44 -0.49
N THR A 62 -5.21 5.85 -1.75
CA THR A 62 -6.42 5.92 -2.57
C THR A 62 -6.28 4.91 -3.69
N VAL A 63 -7.20 3.94 -3.72
CA VAL A 63 -7.28 2.89 -4.73
C VAL A 63 -8.25 3.34 -5.81
N PHE A 64 -7.83 3.22 -7.06
CA PHE A 64 -8.60 3.55 -8.25
C PHE A 64 -8.82 2.26 -9.02
N VAL A 65 -10.05 1.75 -8.95
CA VAL A 65 -10.52 0.61 -9.74
C VAL A 65 -11.30 1.17 -10.93
N GLU A 66 -11.08 0.61 -12.10
CA GLU A 66 -11.74 1.07 -13.33
C GLU A 66 -13.26 0.83 -13.23
N GLY A 67 -14.04 1.89 -13.43
CA GLY A 67 -15.51 1.83 -13.34
C GLY A 67 -16.08 2.12 -11.96
N ASP A 68 -15.27 2.12 -10.90
CA ASP A 68 -15.72 2.35 -9.53
C ASP A 68 -15.23 3.69 -8.96
N PRO A 69 -15.93 4.24 -7.94
CA PRO A 69 -15.43 5.39 -7.19
C PRO A 69 -14.09 5.10 -6.51
N PRO A 70 -13.19 6.10 -6.39
CA PRO A 70 -11.94 5.92 -5.65
C PRO A 70 -12.19 5.59 -4.19
N VAL A 71 -11.53 4.55 -3.68
CA VAL A 71 -11.68 4.07 -2.31
C VAL A 71 -10.45 4.46 -1.48
N ARG A 72 -10.67 5.08 -0.33
CA ARG A 72 -9.59 5.46 0.59
C ARG A 72 -9.40 4.37 1.64
N VAL A 73 -8.17 3.92 1.78
CA VAL A 73 -7.78 2.93 2.78
C VAL A 73 -6.54 3.39 3.53
N SER A 74 -6.49 3.04 4.80
CA SER A 74 -5.32 3.26 5.65
C SER A 74 -4.96 1.98 6.37
N GLY A 75 -3.68 1.83 6.72
CA GLY A 75 -3.22 0.59 7.29
C GLY A 75 -1.72 0.50 7.47
N LYS A 76 -1.25 -0.74 7.66
CA LYS A 76 0.15 -1.04 7.97
C LYS A 76 0.69 -2.03 6.97
N VAL A 77 1.96 -1.87 6.61
CA VAL A 77 2.67 -2.85 5.79
C VAL A 77 3.02 -4.04 6.68
N VAL A 78 2.62 -5.23 6.24
CA VAL A 78 2.79 -6.49 6.99
C VAL A 78 3.88 -7.37 6.41
N TRP A 79 4.23 -7.19 5.13
CA TRP A 79 5.35 -7.85 4.48
C TRP A 79 5.80 -7.05 3.25
N PHE A 80 7.04 -7.25 2.81
CA PHE A 80 7.55 -6.74 1.53
C PHE A 80 8.60 -7.69 0.94
N ARG A 81 8.80 -7.62 -0.38
CA ARG A 81 9.89 -8.30 -1.10
C ARG A 81 10.17 -7.60 -2.44
N GLY A 82 11.20 -8.04 -3.16
CA GLY A 82 11.37 -7.68 -4.57
C GLY A 82 10.22 -8.22 -5.42
N ALA A 83 9.73 -7.44 -6.39
CA ALA A 83 8.77 -7.92 -7.37
C ALA A 83 9.50 -8.66 -8.50
N GLU A 84 8.90 -9.73 -9.02
CA GLU A 84 9.41 -10.44 -10.19
C GLU A 84 9.29 -9.56 -11.44
N GLU A 85 8.14 -8.87 -11.59
CA GLU A 85 7.88 -7.92 -12.65
C GLU A 85 7.14 -6.68 -12.12
N PRO A 86 7.45 -5.47 -12.64
CA PRO A 86 8.58 -5.16 -13.51
C PRO A 86 9.93 -5.27 -12.78
N LYS A 87 11.01 -5.60 -13.51
CA LYS A 87 12.36 -5.70 -12.91
C LYS A 87 12.74 -4.43 -12.16
N GLY A 88 13.33 -4.59 -10.98
CA GLY A 88 13.73 -3.47 -10.12
C GLY A 88 12.58 -2.84 -9.32
N SER A 89 11.37 -3.38 -9.43
CA SER A 89 10.23 -2.99 -8.60
C SER A 89 10.17 -3.83 -7.32
N TYR A 90 9.36 -3.37 -6.39
CA TYR A 90 9.08 -4.01 -5.12
C TYR A 90 7.61 -4.33 -5.03
N ILE A 91 7.27 -5.28 -4.17
CA ILE A 91 5.89 -5.56 -3.80
C ILE A 91 5.77 -5.58 -2.28
N PHE A 92 4.74 -4.92 -1.77
CA PHE A 92 4.42 -4.93 -0.35
C PHE A 92 2.95 -5.31 -0.12
N GLY A 93 2.71 -6.02 0.98
CA GLY A 93 1.37 -6.31 1.47
C GLY A 93 0.98 -5.32 2.55
N MET A 94 -0.19 -4.73 2.40
CA MET A 94 -0.79 -3.82 3.36
C MET A 94 -2.04 -4.46 3.95
N GLN A 95 -2.10 -4.49 5.28
CA GLN A 95 -3.32 -4.80 6.03
C GLN A 95 -4.04 -3.50 6.33
N PHE A 96 -5.33 -3.44 6.04
CA PHE A 96 -6.16 -2.26 6.36
C PHE A 96 -6.45 -2.20 7.86
N ASP A 97 -6.57 -0.98 8.40
CA ASP A 97 -6.97 -0.76 9.79
C ASP A 97 -8.40 -1.22 10.05
N GLN A 98 -9.26 -1.12 9.04
CA GLN A 98 -10.65 -1.59 9.07
C GLN A 98 -10.97 -2.31 7.75
N PRO A 99 -11.80 -3.36 7.78
CA PRO A 99 -12.32 -3.96 6.57
C PRO A 99 -13.03 -2.92 5.69
N THR A 100 -12.85 -3.03 4.38
CA THR A 100 -13.42 -2.12 3.39
C THR A 100 -14.52 -2.87 2.64
N ALA A 101 -15.79 -2.54 2.94
CA ALA A 101 -16.96 -3.22 2.37
C ALA A 101 -17.04 -3.07 0.85
N GLU A 102 -16.47 -1.98 0.33
CA GLU A 102 -16.31 -1.69 -1.09
C GLU A 102 -15.47 -2.75 -1.83
N PHE A 103 -14.73 -3.59 -1.10
CA PHE A 103 -13.92 -4.69 -1.65
C PHE A 103 -14.41 -6.08 -1.22
N GLU A 104 -15.58 -6.20 -0.57
CA GLU A 104 -16.19 -7.49 -0.21
C GLU A 104 -16.88 -8.16 -1.40
N GLU A 105 -17.44 -7.38 -2.32
CA GLU A 105 -18.09 -7.88 -3.54
C GLU A 105 -17.09 -8.05 -4.68
N GLY A 106 -16.23 -9.06 -4.55
CA GLY A 106 -15.57 -9.74 -5.68
C GLY A 106 -15.06 -8.85 -6.82
N LEU A 107 -14.21 -7.88 -6.52
CA LEU A 107 -13.42 -7.19 -7.54
C LEU A 107 -12.52 -8.20 -8.25
N ASP A 108 -13.02 -8.74 -9.37
CA ASP A 108 -12.27 -9.62 -10.26
C ASP A 108 -11.24 -8.75 -10.99
N LEU A 109 -10.05 -8.62 -10.38
CA LEU A 109 -8.89 -7.93 -10.95
C LEU A 109 -8.32 -8.75 -12.13
N ARG A 110 -9.12 -8.99 -13.17
CA ARG A 110 -8.65 -9.55 -14.45
C ARG A 110 -7.98 -8.50 -15.32
#